data_AF-A0A7J4E6G7-F1
#
_entry.id   AF-A0A7J4E6G7-F1
#
_cell.length_a   1.000
_cell.length_b   1.000
_cell.length_c   1.000
_cell.angle_alpha   90.00
_cell.angle_beta   90.00
_cell.angle_gamma   90.00
#
_symmetry.space_group_name_H-M   'P 1'
#
loop_
_entity.id
_entity.type
_entity.pdbx_description
1 polymer ?
#
loop_
_entity_poly.entity_id
_entity_poly.type
_entity_poly.pdbx_seq_one_letter_code
_entity_poly.pdbx_strand_id
1 'polypeptide(L)'
;MKVWELETTLKRGWQKRLVKSHVAHIRRLLEQALMALYGIRYGGKEGEERLLKVRLERLTRTLDKDLRKLTHGRVGGTLKGVLMETNREVVEELLKTVEKLKEGPIDPNGIEEYASSLRKALSWVRGL
;
A
#
# COMPACT_ATOMS: atom_id res chain seq x y z
N MET A 1 11.24 -12.40 4.64
CA MET A 1 10.63 -13.32 5.62
C MET A 1 9.26 -13.74 5.10
N LYS A 2 8.93 -15.03 5.05
CA LYS A 2 7.64 -15.53 4.53
C LYS A 2 6.58 -15.48 5.63
N VAL A 3 5.31 -15.50 5.26
CA VAL A 3 4.21 -15.08 6.15
C VAL A 3 3.76 -16.13 7.14
N TRP A 4 4.02 -17.40 6.84
CA TRP A 4 3.90 -18.45 7.85
C TRP A 4 4.91 -18.23 9.00
N GLU A 5 6.08 -17.64 8.73
CA GLU A 5 7.10 -17.32 9.76
C GLU A 5 6.62 -16.17 10.67
N LEU A 6 5.71 -15.33 10.17
CA LEU A 6 5.10 -14.20 10.88
C LEU A 6 3.92 -14.62 11.77
N GLU A 7 3.03 -15.48 11.28
CA GLU A 7 1.92 -16.00 12.09
C GLU A 7 2.41 -16.89 13.25
N THR A 8 3.58 -17.52 13.10
CA THR A 8 4.23 -18.34 14.14
C THR A 8 5.00 -17.49 15.16
N THR A 9 5.49 -16.30 14.81
CA THR A 9 6.18 -15.40 15.76
C THR A 9 5.22 -14.58 16.63
N LEU A 10 4.02 -14.25 16.15
CA LEU A 10 3.04 -13.48 16.91
C LEU A 10 2.34 -14.35 17.96
N LYS A 11 2.84 -14.34 19.20
CA LYS A 11 2.32 -15.17 20.30
C LYS A 11 0.95 -14.76 20.84
N ARG A 12 0.51 -13.50 20.67
CA ARG A 12 -0.74 -12.98 21.26
C ARG A 12 -1.84 -12.76 20.22
N GLY A 13 -3.06 -13.21 20.52
CA GLY A 13 -4.21 -13.10 19.60
C GLY A 13 -4.56 -11.68 19.17
N TRP A 14 -4.37 -10.68 20.03
CA TRP A 14 -4.62 -9.27 19.66
C TRP A 14 -3.60 -8.72 18.65
N GLN A 15 -2.35 -9.21 18.66
CA GLN A 15 -1.33 -8.80 17.68
C GLN A 15 -1.68 -9.32 16.29
N LYS A 16 -2.13 -10.58 16.20
CA LYS A 16 -2.61 -11.18 14.94
C LYS A 16 -3.79 -10.40 14.36
N ARG A 17 -4.76 -10.01 15.20
CA ARG A 17 -5.91 -9.19 14.77
C ARG A 17 -5.48 -7.81 14.28
N LEU A 18 -4.52 -7.18 14.95
CA LEU A 18 -3.99 -5.88 14.55
C LEU A 18 -3.32 -5.96 13.17
N VAL A 19 -2.45 -6.95 12.95
CA VAL A 19 -1.78 -7.17 11.65
C VAL A 19 -2.81 -7.46 10.55
N LYS A 20 -3.77 -8.36 10.79
CA LYS A 20 -4.82 -8.68 9.81
C LYS A 20 -5.65 -7.45 9.43
N SER A 21 -6.02 -6.63 10.41
CA SER A 21 -6.75 -5.38 10.17
C SER A 21 -5.93 -4.39 9.35
N HIS A 22 -4.64 -4.24 9.68
CA HIS A 22 -3.69 -3.36 8.98
C HIS A 22 -3.50 -3.78 7.52
N VAL A 23 -3.18 -5.05 7.30
CA VAL A 23 -3.01 -5.66 5.98
C VAL A 23 -4.28 -5.51 5.14
N ALA A 24 -5.46 -5.78 5.72
CA ALA A 24 -6.73 -5.62 5.03
C ALA A 24 -7.02 -4.16 4.62
N HIS A 25 -6.65 -3.18 5.46
CA HIS A 25 -6.81 -1.77 5.13
C HIS A 25 -5.90 -1.34 3.98
N ILE A 26 -4.61 -1.70 4.02
CA ILE A 26 -3.67 -1.41 2.93
C ILE A 26 -4.15 -2.07 1.63
N ARG A 27 -4.55 -3.34 1.69
CA ARG A 27 -5.07 -4.09 0.54
C ARG A 27 -6.23 -3.36 -0.12
N ARG A 28 -7.22 -2.93 0.66
CA ARG A 28 -8.40 -2.22 0.15
C ARG A 28 -8.01 -0.93 -0.58
N LEU A 29 -7.06 -0.18 -0.04
CA LEU A 29 -6.61 1.07 -0.65
C LEU A 29 -5.82 0.83 -1.95
N LEU A 30 -5.00 -0.23 -2.01
CA LEU A 30 -4.30 -0.65 -3.23
C LEU A 30 -5.27 -1.12 -4.32
N GLU A 31 -6.30 -1.90 -3.95
CA GLU A 31 -7.35 -2.33 -4.88
C GLU A 31 -8.15 -1.14 -5.45
N GLN A 32 -8.46 -0.15 -4.61
CA GLN A 32 -9.11 1.09 -5.05
C GLN A 32 -8.21 1.93 -5.97
N ALA A 33 -6.90 1.98 -5.71
CA ALA A 33 -5.95 2.66 -6.58
C ALA A 33 -5.84 1.97 -7.95
N LEU A 34 -5.77 0.63 -7.99
CA LEU A 34 -5.80 -0.14 -9.23
C LEU A 34 -7.08 0.09 -10.04
N MET A 35 -8.24 0.08 -9.38
CA MET A 35 -9.52 0.32 -10.04
C MET A 35 -9.60 1.72 -10.65
N ALA A 36 -9.12 2.73 -9.93
CA ALA A 36 -9.04 4.11 -10.44
C ALA A 36 -8.10 4.22 -11.65
N LEU A 37 -6.96 3.53 -11.59
CA LEU A 37 -5.99 3.49 -12.68
C LEU A 37 -6.57 2.85 -13.96
N TYR A 38 -7.35 1.76 -13.81
CA TYR A 38 -8.02 1.13 -14.96
C TYR A 38 -9.16 1.98 -15.52
N GLY A 39 -9.91 2.69 -14.67
CA GLY A 39 -10.92 3.62 -15.17
C GLY A 39 -10.31 4.68 -16.10
N ILE A 40 -9.15 5.22 -15.73
CA ILE A 40 -8.40 6.18 -16.55
C ILE A 40 -8.02 5.58 -17.90
N ARG A 41 -7.52 4.33 -17.92
CA ARG A 41 -7.14 3.61 -19.14
C ARG A 41 -8.31 3.42 -20.12
N TYR A 42 -9.50 3.12 -19.61
CA TYR A 42 -10.65 2.69 -20.42
C TYR A 42 -11.71 3.78 -20.64
N GLY A 43 -11.36 5.05 -20.44
CA GLY A 43 -12.24 6.18 -20.76
C GLY A 43 -12.41 7.24 -19.66
N GLY A 44 -11.45 7.36 -18.75
CA GLY A 44 -11.55 8.28 -17.61
C GLY A 44 -11.59 9.75 -18.02
N LYS A 45 -12.64 10.44 -17.60
CA LYS A 45 -12.70 11.92 -17.56
C LYS A 45 -11.71 12.42 -16.49
N GLU A 46 -11.26 13.68 -16.57
CA GLU A 46 -10.32 14.33 -15.62
C GLU A 46 -10.61 14.05 -14.12
N GLY A 47 -11.87 13.79 -13.76
CA GLY A 47 -12.26 13.40 -12.40
C GLY A 47 -11.63 12.09 -11.87
N GLU A 48 -11.34 11.11 -12.73
CA GLU A 48 -10.77 9.84 -12.30
C GLU A 48 -9.27 9.92 -11.99
N GLU A 49 -8.52 10.71 -12.77
CA GLU A 49 -7.13 11.02 -12.47
C GLU A 49 -6.99 11.75 -11.14
N ARG A 50 -7.86 12.73 -10.89
CA ARG A 50 -7.89 13.45 -9.62
C ARG A 50 -8.22 12.51 -8.45
N LEU A 51 -9.16 11.58 -8.64
CA LEU A 51 -9.49 10.55 -7.64
C LEU A 51 -8.32 9.61 -7.36
N LEU A 52 -7.58 9.18 -8.40
CA LEU A 52 -6.39 8.35 -8.23
C LEU A 52 -5.32 9.08 -7.42
N LYS A 53 -5.01 10.34 -7.77
CA LYS A 53 -4.04 11.18 -7.04
C LYS A 53 -4.41 11.30 -5.57
N VAL A 54 -5.66 11.64 -5.25
CA VAL A 54 -6.16 11.74 -3.87
C VAL A 54 -6.07 10.40 -3.12
N ARG A 55 -6.37 9.27 -3.78
CA ARG A 55 -6.29 7.94 -3.17
C ARG A 55 -4.86 7.54 -2.83
N LEU A 56 -3.93 7.77 -3.76
CA LEU A 56 -2.51 7.46 -3.54
C LEU A 56 -1.88 8.36 -2.48
N GLU A 57 -2.26 9.64 -2.42
CA GLU A 57 -1.85 10.55 -1.34
C GLU A 57 -2.40 10.10 0.02
N ARG A 58 -3.66 9.66 0.08
CA ARG A 58 -4.23 9.13 1.32
C ARG A 58 -3.52 7.85 1.76
N LEU A 59 -3.16 6.98 0.82
CA LEU A 59 -2.43 5.75 1.10
C LEU A 59 -1.03 6.05 1.65
N THR A 60 -0.26 6.94 1.01
CA THR A 60 1.06 7.37 1.51
C THR A 60 0.98 8.02 2.89
N ARG A 61 0.00 8.91 3.14
CA ARG A 61 -0.21 9.49 4.48
C ARG A 61 -0.58 8.46 5.54
N THR A 62 -1.38 7.45 5.19
CA THR A 62 -1.76 6.37 6.11
C THR A 62 -0.54 5.54 6.49
N LEU A 63 0.26 5.17 5.50
CA LEU A 63 1.50 4.41 5.70
C LEU A 63 2.53 5.20 6.52
N ASP A 64 2.72 6.50 6.27
CA ASP A 64 3.62 7.35 7.06
C ASP A 64 3.14 7.46 8.52
N LYS A 65 1.84 7.70 8.74
CA LYS A 65 1.25 7.76 10.07
C LYS A 65 1.45 6.45 10.84
N ASP A 66 1.27 5.31 10.16
CA ASP A 66 1.42 4.02 10.80
C ASP A 66 2.89 3.67 11.05
N LEU A 67 3.81 4.01 10.14
CA LEU A 67 5.25 3.95 10.38
C LEU A 67 5.65 4.77 11.62
N ARG A 68 5.17 6.01 11.75
CA ARG A 68 5.43 6.86 12.94
C ARG A 68 4.88 6.27 14.22
N LYS A 69 3.67 5.71 14.20
CA LYS A 69 3.12 5.02 15.38
C LYS A 69 3.94 3.79 15.77
N LEU A 70 4.53 3.10 14.81
CA LEU A 70 5.37 1.92 15.06
C LEU A 70 6.76 2.32 15.56
N THR A 71 7.35 3.40 15.03
CA THR A 71 8.63 3.91 15.51
C THR A 71 8.52 4.43 16.95
N HIS A 72 7.45 5.15 17.29
CA HIS A 72 7.27 5.77 18.62
C HIS A 72 6.41 4.97 19.61
N GLY A 73 5.63 3.98 19.16
CA GLY A 73 4.71 3.22 20.00
C GLY A 73 5.37 2.04 20.74
N ARG A 74 4.76 1.62 21.86
CA ARG A 74 5.08 0.36 22.58
C ARG A 74 4.57 -0.88 21.83
N VAL A 75 4.89 -0.99 20.54
CA VAL A 75 4.58 -2.17 19.75
C VAL A 75 5.76 -3.14 19.92
N GLY A 76 5.50 -4.36 20.38
CA GLY A 76 6.56 -5.35 20.65
C GLY A 76 7.48 -5.55 19.44
N GLY A 77 8.77 -5.77 19.68
CA GLY A 77 9.83 -5.69 18.66
C GLY A 77 9.55 -6.50 17.39
N THR A 78 9.02 -7.72 17.51
CA THR A 78 8.65 -8.53 16.35
C THR A 78 7.52 -7.91 15.53
N LEU A 79 6.42 -7.50 16.17
CA LEU A 79 5.26 -6.86 15.52
C LEU A 79 5.64 -5.53 14.85
N LYS A 80 6.52 -4.76 15.49
CA LYS A 80 7.08 -3.53 14.93
C LYS A 80 7.88 -3.82 13.66
N GLY A 81 8.72 -4.86 13.65
CA GLY A 81 9.47 -5.29 12.47
C GLY A 81 8.57 -5.65 11.29
N VAL A 82 7.54 -6.49 11.51
CA VAL A 82 6.59 -6.90 10.45
C VAL A 82 5.97 -5.71 9.75
N LEU A 83 5.44 -4.79 10.54
CA LEU A 83 4.67 -3.67 10.03
C LEU A 83 5.59 -2.63 9.38
N MET A 84 6.81 -2.45 9.88
CA MET A 84 7.81 -1.58 9.22
C MET A 84 8.24 -2.14 7.86
N GLU A 85 8.51 -3.44 7.76
CA GLU A 85 8.93 -4.07 6.50
C GLU A 85 7.80 -4.07 5.47
N THR A 86 6.58 -4.41 5.89
CA THR A 86 5.37 -4.31 5.05
C THR A 86 5.18 -2.90 4.53
N ASN A 87 5.22 -1.90 5.42
CA ASN A 87 5.00 -0.51 5.02
C ASN A 87 6.13 -0.01 4.13
N ARG A 88 7.38 -0.41 4.37
CA ARG A 88 8.52 0.00 3.55
C ARG A 88 8.36 -0.45 2.09
N GLU A 89 8.13 -1.74 1.87
CA GLU A 89 7.95 -2.31 0.53
C GLU A 89 6.78 -1.66 -0.22
N VAL A 90 5.65 -1.48 0.47
CA VAL A 90 4.46 -0.84 -0.12
C VAL A 90 4.73 0.64 -0.43
N VAL A 91 5.41 1.37 0.47
CA VAL A 91 5.76 2.79 0.25
C VAL A 91 6.74 2.95 -0.92
N GLU A 92 7.76 2.09 -1.04
CA GLU A 92 8.75 2.17 -2.12
C GLU A 92 8.10 1.99 -3.51
N GLU A 93 7.15 1.06 -3.66
CA GLU A 93 6.42 0.89 -4.93
C GLU A 93 5.40 2.01 -5.19
N LEU A 94 4.80 2.56 -4.14
CA LEU A 94 3.85 3.67 -4.25
C LEU A 94 4.53 5.00 -4.58
N LEU A 95 5.69 5.28 -4.02
CA LEU A 95 6.43 6.52 -4.30
C LEU A 95 6.79 6.62 -5.78
N LYS A 96 7.29 5.53 -6.37
CA LYS A 96 7.56 5.44 -7.82
C LYS A 96 6.31 5.77 -8.65
N THR A 97 5.15 5.28 -8.20
CA THR A 97 3.88 5.54 -8.87
C THR A 97 3.44 6.99 -8.70
N VAL A 98 3.52 7.53 -7.48
CA VAL A 98 3.08 8.90 -7.14
C VAL A 98 3.98 9.96 -7.79
N GLU A 99 5.28 9.77 -7.80
CA GLU A 99 6.24 10.71 -8.40
C GLU A 99 5.95 10.88 -9.90
N LYS A 100 5.85 9.78 -10.62
CA LYS A 100 5.52 9.79 -12.05
C LYS A 100 4.12 10.38 -12.33
N LEU A 101 3.14 10.17 -11.44
CA LEU A 101 1.81 10.80 -11.55
C LEU A 101 1.82 12.32 -11.28
N LYS A 102 2.85 12.84 -10.60
CA LYS A 102 3.01 14.28 -10.35
C LYS A 102 3.66 15.02 -11.52
N GLU A 103 4.41 14.33 -12.37
CA GLU A 103 5.15 14.92 -13.48
C GLU A 103 4.26 15.41 -14.64
N GLY A 104 2.99 15.02 -14.67
CA GLY A 104 2.07 15.48 -15.71
C GLY A 104 0.79 14.66 -15.79
N PRO A 105 0.01 14.80 -16.89
CA PRO A 105 -1.11 13.91 -17.17
C PRO A 105 -0.61 12.47 -17.32
N ILE A 106 -1.47 11.53 -16.94
CA ILE A 106 -1.13 10.10 -16.96
C ILE A 106 -0.93 9.66 -18.41
N ASP A 107 0.30 9.29 -18.76
CA ASP A 107 0.55 8.62 -20.04
C ASP A 107 -0.23 7.30 -20.08
N PRO A 108 -1.17 7.13 -21.03
CA PRO A 108 -1.91 5.88 -21.20
C PRO A 108 -1.00 4.66 -21.39
N ASN A 109 0.21 4.85 -21.92
CA ASN A 109 1.22 3.80 -22.07
C ASN A 109 1.96 3.50 -20.76
N GLY A 110 2.07 4.48 -19.86
CA GLY A 110 2.62 4.34 -18.51
C GLY A 110 1.68 3.64 -17.52
N ILE A 111 0.40 3.49 -17.86
CA ILE A 111 -0.60 2.84 -16.99
C ILE A 111 -0.26 1.38 -16.68
N GLU A 112 0.28 0.60 -17.62
CA GLU A 112 0.74 -0.77 -17.33
C GLU A 112 1.82 -0.78 -16.25
N GLU A 113 2.73 0.19 -16.29
CA GLU A 113 3.84 0.29 -15.34
C GLU A 113 3.32 0.64 -13.94
N TYR A 114 2.41 1.62 -13.84
CA TYR A 114 1.72 1.96 -12.59
C TYR A 114 0.91 0.77 -12.04
N ALA A 115 0.20 0.06 -12.90
CA ALA A 115 -0.57 -1.12 -12.52
C ALA A 115 0.35 -2.23 -12.02
N SER A 116 1.51 -2.40 -12.65
CA SER A 116 2.53 -3.38 -12.27
C SER A 116 3.06 -3.11 -10.86
N SER A 117 3.47 -1.88 -10.55
CA SER A 117 3.91 -1.50 -9.19
C SER A 117 2.81 -1.69 -8.14
N LEU A 118 1.58 -1.29 -8.44
CA LEU A 118 0.45 -1.51 -7.52
C LEU A 118 0.12 -3.00 -7.34
N ARG A 119 0.20 -3.82 -8.39
CA ARG A 119 0.02 -5.28 -8.32
C ARG A 119 1.14 -5.94 -7.51
N LYS A 120 2.38 -5.46 -7.62
CA LYS A 120 3.51 -5.95 -6.83
C LYS A 120 3.32 -5.62 -5.35
N ALA A 121 2.92 -4.39 -5.02
CA ALA A 121 2.55 -4.01 -3.65
C ALA A 121 1.38 -4.87 -3.13
N LEU A 122 0.36 -5.12 -3.97
CA LEU A 122 -0.77 -5.97 -3.61
C LEU A 122 -0.36 -7.43 -3.41
N SER A 123 0.56 -7.96 -4.21
CA SER A 123 1.10 -9.31 -4.07
C SER A 123 1.84 -9.46 -2.75
N TRP A 124 2.63 -8.47 -2.36
CA TRP A 124 3.28 -8.43 -1.04
C TRP A 124 2.25 -8.46 0.09
N VAL A 125 1.22 -7.61 0.00
CA VAL A 125 0.16 -7.51 1.01
C VAL A 125 -0.71 -8.78 1.07
N ARG A 126 -0.92 -9.48 -0.06
CA ARG A 126 -1.62 -10.77 -0.11
C ARG A 126 -0.77 -11.93 0.36
N GLY A 127 0.55 -11.78 0.26
CA GLY A 127 1.50 -12.73 0.81
C GLY A 127 1.41 -12.80 2.33
N LEU A 128 1.06 -11.68 2.99
CA LEU A 128 0.95 -11.40 4.45
C LEU A 128 -0.34 -11.87 5.12
#